data_AF-A0A348XGR1-F1
#
_entry.id   AF-A0A348XGR1-F1
#
_cell.length_a   1.000
_cell.length_b   1.000
_cell.length_c   1.000
_cell.angle_alpha   90.00
_cell.angle_beta   90.00
_cell.angle_gamma   90.00
#
_symmetry.space_group_name_H-M   'P 1'
#
loop_
_entity.id
_entity.type
_entity.pdbx_description
1 polymer ?
#
loop_
_entity_poly.entity_id
_entity_poly.type
_entity_poly.pdbx_seq_one_letter_code
_entity_poly.pdbx_strand_id
1 'polypeptide(L)'
;MKRFLLLIWYLKRPQMMSHLFCRIFHRSGQDERESTRTESEKWADEIAISQEEAVAQMLGGESSTPIYELCADEMKAAHAAADACPIRMGGPGVACGWSSLALLLSVSQRDGTVVNSDMPCPGRNNDACVGSVVPLSLRKFWKLLRTPDRQSLPKALSILGESELCHYDSGESYDGRMWAYPLLSNAL
;
A
#
# COMPACT_ATOMS: atom_id res chain seq x y z
N MET A 1 19.24 -9.81 20.28
CA MET A 1 19.58 -9.81 18.84
C MET A 1 18.73 -8.90 17.93
N LYS A 2 17.40 -8.79 18.06
CA LYS A 2 16.56 -8.02 17.10
C LYS A 2 16.69 -6.47 17.15
N ARG A 3 16.97 -5.87 18.32
CA ARG A 3 17.02 -4.39 18.47
C ARG A 3 18.25 -3.73 17.83
N PHE A 4 19.40 -4.40 17.85
CA PHE A 4 20.63 -3.89 17.24
C PHE A 4 20.55 -3.87 15.71
N LEU A 5 20.02 -4.94 15.11
CA LEU A 5 19.75 -4.99 13.67
C LEU A 5 18.74 -3.93 13.23
N LEU A 6 17.72 -3.67 14.07
CA LEU A 6 16.77 -2.59 13.84
C LEU A 6 17.46 -1.21 13.86
N LEU A 7 18.34 -0.97 14.83
CA LEU A 7 19.11 0.27 14.92
C LEU A 7 20.00 0.47 13.68
N ILE A 8 20.74 -0.57 13.28
CA ILE A 8 21.56 -0.56 12.05
C ILE A 8 20.69 -0.28 10.82
N TRP A 9 19.51 -0.90 10.74
CA TRP A 9 18.59 -0.71 9.62
C TRP A 9 18.13 0.74 9.49
N TYR A 10 17.82 1.40 10.62
CA TYR A 10 17.53 2.83 10.65
C TYR A 10 18.78 3.66 10.32
N LEU A 11 19.95 3.35 10.88
CA LEU A 11 21.19 4.12 10.62
C LEU A 11 21.53 4.17 9.13
N LYS A 12 21.21 3.10 8.37
CA LYS A 12 21.35 3.07 6.91
C LYS A 12 20.29 3.89 6.16
N ARG A 13 19.27 4.42 6.83
CA ARG A 13 18.12 5.16 6.30
C ARG A 13 17.83 6.42 7.14
N PRO A 14 18.66 7.46 7.03
CA PRO A 14 18.55 8.65 7.86
C PRO A 14 17.19 9.34 7.75
N GLN A 15 16.53 9.30 6.58
CA GLN A 15 15.17 9.85 6.43
C GLN A 15 14.12 9.19 7.35
N MET A 16 14.39 7.98 7.85
CA MET A 16 13.49 7.23 8.73
C MET A 16 13.80 7.41 10.22
N MET A 17 14.78 8.24 10.58
CA MET A 17 15.16 8.47 11.98
C MET A 17 14.04 9.06 12.81
N SER A 18 13.29 10.02 12.26
CA SER A 18 12.14 10.62 12.96
C SER A 18 11.08 9.56 13.28
N HIS A 19 10.88 8.56 12.42
CA HIS A 19 9.99 7.43 12.71
C HIS A 19 10.52 6.56 13.86
N LEU A 20 11.83 6.29 13.92
CA LEU A 20 12.42 5.58 15.07
C LEU A 20 12.21 6.36 16.38
N PHE A 21 12.45 7.67 16.36
CA PHE A 21 12.22 8.52 17.54
C PHE A 21 10.74 8.52 17.95
N CYS A 22 9.81 8.71 17.01
CA CYS A 22 8.38 8.59 17.30
C CYS A 22 8.05 7.26 17.95
N ARG A 23 8.58 6.13 17.45
CA ARG A 23 8.36 4.81 18.06
C ARG A 23 8.96 4.63 19.46
N ILE A 24 10.00 5.38 19.81
CA ILE A 24 10.61 5.33 21.15
C ILE A 24 9.81 6.22 22.11
N PHE A 25 9.44 7.43 21.68
CA PHE A 25 8.79 8.43 22.54
C PHE A 25 7.27 8.25 22.65
N HIS A 26 6.58 7.79 21.59
CA HIS A 26 5.13 7.48 21.62
C HIS A 26 4.82 6.07 22.13
N ARG A 27 5.82 5.35 22.66
CA ARG A 27 5.61 4.01 23.24
C ARG A 27 4.87 4.04 24.58
N SER A 28 4.72 5.22 25.17
CA SER A 28 3.93 5.47 26.38
C SER A 28 2.45 5.59 26.02
N GLY A 29 1.66 4.54 26.25
CA GLY A 29 0.19 4.59 26.20
C GLY A 29 -0.50 3.92 25.02
N GLN A 30 0.24 3.38 24.03
CA GLN A 30 -0.33 2.66 22.87
C GLN A 30 -0.41 1.13 23.06
N ASP A 31 -0.61 0.66 24.29
CA ASP A 31 -0.76 -0.78 24.57
C ASP A 31 -2.20 -1.30 24.38
N GLU A 32 -3.14 -0.46 23.95
CA GLU A 32 -4.41 -0.92 23.41
C GLU A 32 -4.22 -1.31 21.94
N ARG A 33 -3.57 -2.44 21.69
CA ARG A 33 -3.80 -3.15 20.43
C ARG A 33 -5.28 -3.51 20.41
N GLU A 34 -6.03 -3.06 19.39
CA GLU A 34 -7.41 -3.50 19.14
C GLU A 34 -7.46 -5.03 19.33
N SER A 35 -8.06 -5.48 20.44
CA SER A 35 -8.11 -6.91 20.82
C SER A 35 -9.14 -7.68 20.02
N THR A 36 -9.70 -7.06 18.98
CA THR A 36 -10.95 -7.42 18.33
C THR A 36 -10.73 -7.71 16.85
N ARG A 37 -9.53 -8.18 16.46
CA ARG A 37 -9.27 -8.68 15.09
C ARG A 37 -10.33 -9.71 14.68
N THR A 38 -10.65 -10.65 15.58
CA THR A 38 -11.68 -11.67 15.33
C THR A 38 -13.06 -11.07 15.15
N GLU A 39 -13.41 -10.05 15.93
CA GLU A 39 -14.70 -9.35 15.79
C GLU A 39 -14.76 -8.57 14.47
N SER A 40 -13.66 -7.91 14.08
CA SER A 40 -13.55 -7.16 12.84
C SER A 40 -13.60 -8.10 11.62
N GLU A 41 -12.90 -9.23 11.68
CA GLU A 41 -12.96 -10.28 10.65
C GLU A 41 -14.39 -10.83 10.54
N LYS A 42 -15.05 -11.14 11.66
CA LYS A 42 -16.44 -11.61 11.66
C LYS A 42 -17.41 -10.58 11.08
N TRP A 43 -17.29 -9.32 11.49
CA TRP A 43 -18.11 -8.23 10.96
C TRP A 43 -17.89 -8.04 9.46
N ALA A 44 -16.64 -8.05 9.01
CA ALA A 44 -16.29 -7.96 7.59
C ALA A 44 -16.87 -9.12 6.78
N ASP A 45 -16.78 -10.35 7.30
CA ASP A 45 -17.36 -11.54 6.67
C ASP A 45 -18.90 -11.44 6.58
N GLU A 46 -19.56 -10.85 7.59
CA GLU A 46 -21.03 -10.68 7.63
C GLU A 46 -21.54 -9.67 6.60
N ILE A 47 -20.75 -8.67 6.24
CA ILE A 47 -21.15 -7.60 5.30
C ILE A 47 -20.49 -7.72 3.92
N ALA A 48 -19.56 -8.67 3.74
CA ALA A 48 -18.81 -8.80 2.51
C ALA A 48 -19.75 -9.13 1.35
N ILE A 49 -19.58 -8.38 0.27
CA ILE A 49 -20.22 -8.63 -1.03
C ILE A 49 -19.20 -9.18 -2.01
N SER A 50 -19.68 -9.82 -3.08
CA SER A 50 -18.78 -10.32 -4.12
C SER A 50 -18.10 -9.18 -4.89
N GLN A 51 -16.98 -9.45 -5.54
CA GLN A 51 -16.30 -8.44 -6.35
C GLN A 51 -17.18 -7.98 -7.52
N GLU A 52 -17.89 -8.91 -8.15
CA GLU A 52 -18.83 -8.64 -9.24
C GLU A 52 -19.99 -7.75 -8.76
N GLU A 53 -20.52 -8.03 -7.57
CA GLU A 53 -21.57 -7.22 -6.96
C GLU A 53 -21.07 -5.81 -6.63
N ALA A 54 -19.89 -5.69 -6.02
CA ALA A 54 -19.29 -4.40 -5.72
C ALA A 54 -19.08 -3.55 -6.98
N VAL A 55 -18.55 -4.15 -8.04
CA VAL A 55 -18.33 -3.45 -9.32
C VAL A 55 -19.66 -3.08 -9.97
N ALA A 56 -20.66 -3.96 -9.95
CA ALA A 56 -21.99 -3.65 -10.47
C ALA A 56 -22.63 -2.48 -9.71
N GLN A 57 -22.51 -2.44 -8.37
CA GLN A 57 -23.02 -1.31 -7.58
C GLN A 57 -22.30 0.00 -7.90
N MET A 58 -20.97 -0.04 -8.09
CA MET A 58 -20.17 1.15 -8.41
C MET A 58 -20.41 1.69 -9.83
N LEU A 59 -20.66 0.80 -10.80
CA LEU A 59 -20.82 1.15 -12.21
C LEU A 59 -22.28 1.24 -12.67
N GLY A 60 -23.26 1.05 -11.77
CA GLY A 60 -24.68 1.12 -12.11
C GLY A 60 -25.22 -0.08 -12.89
N GLY A 61 -24.65 -1.27 -12.69
CA GLY A 61 -25.12 -2.54 -13.26
C GLY A 61 -24.44 -2.94 -14.57
N GLU A 62 -23.41 -2.22 -15.00
CA GLU A 62 -22.63 -2.58 -16.19
C GLU A 62 -21.69 -3.78 -15.92
N SER A 63 -21.59 -4.67 -16.91
CA SER A 63 -20.64 -5.78 -16.89
C SER A 63 -19.23 -5.25 -17.11
N SER A 64 -18.31 -5.53 -16.18
CA SER A 64 -16.90 -5.19 -16.31
C SER A 64 -16.09 -6.40 -16.76
N THR A 65 -15.21 -6.21 -17.74
CA THR A 65 -14.17 -7.21 -18.04
C THR A 65 -13.06 -7.14 -16.97
N PRO A 66 -12.70 -8.26 -16.33
CA PRO A 66 -11.63 -8.28 -15.35
C PRO A 66 -10.27 -7.91 -15.94
N ILE A 67 -9.45 -7.21 -15.16
CA ILE A 67 -8.12 -6.74 -15.60
C ILE A 67 -7.18 -7.89 -15.99
N TYR A 68 -7.35 -9.08 -15.43
CA TYR A 68 -6.54 -10.25 -15.79
C TYR A 68 -6.85 -10.80 -17.19
N GLU A 69 -8.02 -10.51 -17.74
CA GLU A 69 -8.34 -10.83 -19.14
C GLU A 69 -7.81 -9.74 -20.08
N LEU A 70 -7.90 -8.48 -19.67
CA LEU A 70 -7.46 -7.33 -20.47
C LEU A 70 -5.92 -7.23 -20.57
N CYS A 71 -5.21 -7.61 -19.51
CA CYS A 71 -3.75 -7.47 -19.38
C CYS A 71 -3.11 -8.81 -19.00
N ALA A 72 -3.45 -9.87 -19.72
CA ALA A 72 -3.04 -11.24 -19.38
C ALA A 72 -1.51 -11.42 -19.35
N ASP A 73 -0.78 -10.80 -20.28
CA ASP A 73 0.67 -10.91 -20.36
C ASP A 73 1.36 -10.18 -19.20
N GLU A 74 0.90 -8.96 -18.87
CA GLU A 74 1.40 -8.21 -17.73
C GLU A 74 1.10 -8.93 -16.42
N MET A 75 -0.08 -9.52 -16.28
CA MET A 75 -0.43 -10.32 -15.11
C MET A 75 0.44 -11.56 -15.01
N LYS A 76 0.69 -12.28 -16.11
CA LYS A 76 1.59 -13.44 -16.10
C LYS A 76 3.01 -13.06 -15.67
N ALA A 77 3.53 -11.94 -16.17
CA ALA A 77 4.84 -11.42 -15.77
C ALA A 77 4.86 -11.01 -14.29
N ALA A 78 3.79 -10.37 -13.81
CA ALA A 78 3.63 -9.98 -12.41
C ALA A 78 3.61 -11.20 -11.47
N HIS A 79 2.92 -12.28 -11.84
CA HIS A 79 2.94 -13.53 -11.07
C HIS A 79 4.35 -14.12 -10.99
N ALA A 80 5.06 -14.21 -12.12
CA ALA A 80 6.44 -14.70 -12.13
C ALA A 80 7.38 -13.84 -11.26
N ALA A 81 7.21 -12.52 -11.28
CA ALA A 81 7.98 -11.60 -10.45
C ALA A 81 7.65 -11.75 -8.95
N ALA A 82 6.38 -11.97 -8.62
CA ALA A 82 5.94 -12.25 -7.25
C ALA A 82 6.52 -13.58 -6.74
N ASP A 83 6.49 -14.63 -7.56
CA ASP A 83 7.04 -15.96 -7.23
C ASP A 83 8.56 -15.94 -7.04
N ALA A 84 9.26 -15.08 -7.78
CA ALA A 84 10.70 -14.89 -7.63
C ALA A 84 11.09 -14.11 -6.35
N CYS A 85 10.14 -13.50 -5.64
CA CYS A 85 10.44 -12.76 -4.42
C CYS A 85 10.83 -13.71 -3.28
N PRO A 86 11.99 -13.50 -2.62
CA PRO A 86 12.49 -14.41 -1.59
C PRO A 86 11.67 -14.39 -0.30
N ILE A 87 10.71 -13.47 -0.18
CA ILE A 87 9.90 -13.27 1.01
C ILE A 87 8.43 -13.28 0.60
N ARG A 88 7.67 -14.21 1.20
CA ARG A 88 6.22 -14.22 1.11
C ARG A 88 5.66 -13.08 1.97
N MET A 89 5.28 -11.99 1.33
CA MET A 89 4.85 -10.75 1.98
C MET A 89 3.38 -10.84 2.44
N GLY A 90 3.12 -11.49 3.58
CA GLY A 90 1.89 -11.29 4.36
C GLY A 90 0.55 -11.69 3.71
N GLY A 91 0.57 -12.37 2.57
CA GLY A 91 -0.62 -12.69 1.77
C GLY A 91 -0.34 -12.39 0.29
N PRO A 92 -1.26 -12.67 -0.62
CA PRO A 92 -1.03 -12.45 -2.05
C PRO A 92 -0.90 -10.97 -2.48
N GLY A 93 -1.25 -9.97 -1.66
CA GLY A 93 -1.59 -8.63 -2.17
C GLY A 93 -0.59 -7.47 -1.99
N VAL A 94 -0.07 -7.20 -0.80
CA VAL A 94 -0.01 -5.76 -0.45
C VAL A 94 1.34 -5.08 -0.71
N ALA A 95 2.48 -5.77 -0.57
CA ALA A 95 3.79 -5.13 -0.76
C ALA A 95 4.39 -5.33 -2.16
N CYS A 96 4.00 -6.41 -2.85
CA CYS A 96 4.54 -6.72 -4.17
C CYS A 96 4.11 -5.67 -5.22
N GLY A 97 3.01 -4.96 -4.98
CA GLY A 97 2.52 -3.85 -5.79
C GLY A 97 1.37 -4.20 -6.73
N TRP A 98 0.48 -5.14 -6.37
CA TRP A 98 -0.64 -5.55 -7.23
C TRP A 98 -1.65 -4.44 -7.49
N SER A 99 -2.10 -3.75 -6.43
CA SER A 99 -2.98 -2.57 -6.58
C SER A 99 -2.28 -1.48 -7.40
N SER A 100 -0.99 -1.25 -7.15
CA SER A 100 -0.18 -0.31 -7.93
C SER A 100 -0.11 -0.70 -9.40
N LEU A 101 0.09 -1.98 -9.72
CA LEU A 101 0.13 -2.50 -11.08
C LEU A 101 -1.20 -2.23 -11.80
N ALA A 102 -2.34 -2.54 -11.16
CA ALA A 102 -3.65 -2.30 -11.75
C ALA A 102 -3.88 -0.81 -12.06
N LEU A 103 -3.56 0.07 -11.10
CA LEU A 103 -3.66 1.51 -11.30
C LEU A 103 -2.73 2.01 -12.41
N LEU A 104 -1.48 1.52 -12.43
CA LEU A 104 -0.49 1.90 -13.44
C LEU A 104 -0.86 1.44 -14.85
N LEU A 105 -1.43 0.25 -14.99
CA LEU A 105 -1.97 -0.23 -16.27
C LEU A 105 -3.05 0.72 -16.78
N SER A 106 -3.98 1.14 -15.91
CA SER A 106 -5.02 2.12 -16.27
C SER A 106 -4.45 3.51 -16.63
N VAL A 107 -3.59 4.09 -15.79
CA VAL A 107 -3.09 5.46 -16.02
C VAL A 107 -2.10 5.54 -17.18
N SER A 108 -1.42 4.44 -17.53
CA SER A 108 -0.48 4.40 -18.66
C SER A 108 -1.15 4.70 -20.01
N GLN A 109 -2.47 4.47 -20.10
CA GLN A 109 -3.30 4.77 -21.27
C GLN A 109 -3.80 6.22 -21.28
N ARG A 110 -3.64 6.96 -20.18
CA ARG A 110 -4.22 8.30 -19.96
C ARG A 110 -3.20 9.37 -19.56
N ASP A 111 -1.89 9.06 -19.67
CA ASP A 111 -0.77 9.91 -19.23
C ASP A 111 -0.88 10.39 -17.77
N GLY A 112 -1.45 9.55 -16.90
CA GLY A 112 -1.62 9.85 -15.48
C GLY A 112 -0.39 9.50 -14.65
N THR A 113 -0.40 9.93 -13.38
CA THR A 113 0.66 9.62 -12.41
C THR A 113 0.07 8.92 -11.19
N VAL A 114 0.73 7.86 -10.74
CA VAL A 114 0.42 7.18 -9.48
C VAL A 114 1.51 7.47 -8.46
N VAL A 115 1.13 7.94 -7.28
CA VAL A 115 2.04 8.09 -6.13
C VAL A 115 1.66 7.08 -5.06
N ASN A 116 2.57 6.15 -4.73
CA ASN A 116 2.38 5.19 -3.66
C ASN A 116 3.25 5.51 -2.45
N SER A 117 2.73 5.23 -1.25
CA SER A 117 3.49 5.10 -0.01
C SER A 117 3.62 3.61 0.31
N ASP A 118 4.85 3.09 0.41
CA ASP A 118 5.08 1.75 0.95
C ASP A 118 6.45 1.69 1.63
N MET A 119 6.42 1.59 2.96
CA MET A 119 7.61 1.51 3.78
C MET A 119 8.06 0.05 3.93
N PRO A 120 9.28 -0.32 3.49
CA PRO A 120 9.81 -1.66 3.72
C PRO A 120 9.81 -2.00 5.21
N CYS A 121 9.41 -3.23 5.54
CA CYS A 121 9.29 -3.66 6.92
C CYS A 121 10.67 -3.69 7.60
N PRO A 122 10.87 -2.94 8.69
CA PRO A 122 12.18 -2.85 9.34
C PRO A 122 12.73 -4.22 9.73
N GLY A 123 13.97 -4.51 9.31
CA GLY A 123 14.66 -5.76 9.63
C GLY A 123 14.14 -7.01 8.90
N ARG A 124 13.23 -6.89 7.93
CA ARG A 124 12.78 -8.02 7.09
C ARG A 124 13.55 -8.16 5.78
N ASN A 125 14.40 -7.19 5.41
CA ASN A 125 15.17 -7.18 4.17
C ASN A 125 14.31 -7.41 2.90
N ASN A 126 13.10 -6.83 2.91
CA ASN A 126 12.09 -6.98 1.87
C ASN A 126 12.04 -5.80 0.89
N ASP A 127 13.01 -4.88 0.97
CA ASP A 127 13.09 -3.69 0.13
C ASP A 127 13.05 -4.00 -1.39
N ALA A 128 13.55 -5.18 -1.77
CA ALA A 128 13.54 -5.67 -3.15
C ALA A 128 12.15 -6.18 -3.60
N CYS A 129 11.32 -6.63 -2.67
CA CYS A 129 9.97 -7.10 -2.95
C CYS A 129 8.97 -5.94 -3.10
N VAL A 130 9.27 -4.76 -2.53
CA VAL A 130 8.37 -3.60 -2.60
C VAL A 130 8.25 -3.13 -4.04
N GLY A 131 7.08 -3.35 -4.65
CA GLY A 131 6.82 -2.99 -6.05
C GLY A 131 7.44 -3.93 -7.08
N SER A 132 7.83 -5.15 -6.69
CA SER A 132 8.52 -6.09 -7.58
C SER A 132 7.70 -6.50 -8.80
N VAL A 133 6.37 -6.49 -8.70
CA VAL A 133 5.48 -6.90 -9.80
C VAL A 133 5.24 -5.79 -10.82
N VAL A 134 5.67 -4.56 -10.51
CA VAL A 134 5.53 -3.42 -11.41
C VAL A 134 6.67 -3.44 -12.44
N PRO A 135 6.37 -3.66 -13.74
CA PRO A 135 7.37 -3.72 -14.79
C PRO A 135 8.04 -2.37 -15.01
N LEU A 136 9.29 -2.40 -15.50
CA LEU A 136 10.08 -1.18 -15.72
C LEU A 136 9.40 -0.17 -16.66
N SER A 137 8.65 -0.66 -17.65
CA SER A 137 7.91 0.17 -18.62
C SER A 137 6.87 1.08 -17.97
N LEU A 138 6.26 0.66 -16.86
CA LEU A 138 5.23 1.42 -16.14
C LEU A 138 5.81 2.38 -15.10
N ARG A 139 7.08 2.22 -14.73
CA ARG A 139 7.70 3.04 -13.66
C ARG A 139 7.82 4.52 -14.02
N LYS A 140 7.74 4.88 -15.30
CA LYS A 140 7.70 6.30 -15.73
C LYS A 140 6.44 7.04 -15.24
N PHE A 141 5.34 6.32 -15.00
CA PHE A 141 4.10 6.86 -14.44
C PHE A 141 4.04 6.74 -12.92
N TRP A 142 5.11 6.24 -12.28
CA TRP A 142 5.07 5.82 -10.89
C TRP A 142 6.06 6.56 -10.02
N LYS A 143 5.58 7.04 -8.86
CA LYS A 143 6.42 7.58 -7.81
C LYS A 143 6.19 6.83 -6.50
N LEU A 144 7.16 6.01 -6.13
CA LEU A 144 7.13 5.23 -4.89
C LEU A 144 7.87 5.95 -3.76
N LEU A 145 7.14 6.31 -2.70
CA LEU A 145 7.67 6.89 -1.47
C LEU A 145 7.91 5.78 -0.44
N ARG A 146 9.17 5.50 -0.14
CA ARG A 146 9.59 4.43 0.80
C ARG A 146 9.74 4.92 2.24
N THR A 147 8.80 5.74 2.69
CA THR A 147 8.78 6.38 4.01
C THR A 147 7.44 6.13 4.68
N PRO A 148 7.36 6.17 6.02
CA PRO A 148 6.10 5.95 6.74
C PRO A 148 5.08 7.06 6.45
N ASP A 149 3.80 6.75 6.68
CA ASP A 149 2.63 7.56 6.28
C ASP A 149 2.72 9.02 6.74
N ARG A 150 3.20 9.27 7.96
CA ARG A 150 3.42 10.64 8.50
C ARG A 150 4.38 11.50 7.67
N GLN A 151 5.24 10.89 6.87
CA GLN A 151 6.16 11.58 5.96
C GLN A 151 5.70 11.48 4.50
N SER A 152 5.21 10.31 4.09
CA SER A 152 4.86 10.05 2.69
C SER A 152 3.54 10.70 2.29
N LEU A 153 2.50 10.70 3.13
CA LEU A 153 1.20 11.26 2.75
C LEU A 153 1.28 12.76 2.45
N PRO A 154 1.85 13.63 3.31
CA PRO A 154 1.97 15.05 2.99
C PRO A 154 2.78 15.29 1.71
N LYS A 155 3.83 14.49 1.50
CA LYS A 155 4.65 14.56 0.29
C LYS A 155 3.88 14.09 -0.95
N ALA A 156 3.11 13.02 -0.86
CA ALA A 156 2.28 12.52 -1.95
C ALA A 156 1.24 13.56 -2.38
N LEU A 157 0.55 14.16 -1.41
CA LEU A 157 -0.41 15.23 -1.65
C LEU A 157 0.25 16.46 -2.28
N SER A 158 1.46 16.84 -1.84
CA SER A 158 2.19 17.95 -2.49
C SER A 158 2.62 17.67 -3.93
N ILE A 159 2.75 16.39 -4.31
CA ILE A 159 3.14 15.97 -5.66
C ILE A 159 1.93 15.89 -6.58
N LEU A 160 0.83 15.31 -6.10
CA LEU A 160 -0.38 15.11 -6.88
C LEU A 160 -1.24 16.38 -6.97
N GLY A 161 -1.27 17.20 -5.92
CA GLY A 161 -2.30 18.22 -5.77
C GLY A 161 -3.65 17.55 -5.48
N GLU A 162 -4.66 17.84 -6.29
CA GLU A 162 -5.95 17.15 -6.28
C GLU A 162 -5.83 15.78 -6.98
N SER A 163 -6.47 14.76 -6.42
CA SER A 163 -6.42 13.39 -6.95
C SER A 163 -7.80 12.88 -7.32
N GLU A 164 -7.91 12.17 -8.45
CA GLU A 164 -9.19 11.57 -8.89
C GLU A 164 -9.54 10.29 -8.12
N LEU A 165 -8.53 9.63 -7.56
CA LEU A 165 -8.67 8.36 -6.86
C LEU A 165 -7.61 8.23 -5.77
N CYS A 166 -8.06 7.84 -4.58
CA CYS A 166 -7.20 7.49 -3.45
C CYS A 166 -7.52 6.07 -3.01
N HIS A 167 -6.53 5.18 -3.10
CA HIS A 167 -6.59 3.83 -2.56
C HIS A 167 -5.70 3.74 -1.32
N TYR A 168 -6.30 3.57 -0.15
CA TYR A 168 -5.59 3.50 1.13
C TYR A 168 -5.78 2.13 1.77
N ASP A 169 -4.77 1.28 1.62
CA ASP A 169 -4.72 -0.10 2.14
C ASP A 169 -3.55 -0.23 3.15
N SER A 170 -3.61 0.57 4.21
CA SER A 170 -2.58 0.61 5.24
C SER A 170 -3.03 -0.16 6.49
N GLY A 171 -2.19 -1.07 6.98
CA GLY A 171 -2.40 -1.81 8.23
C GLY A 171 -2.17 -0.98 9.50
N GLU A 172 -2.46 0.32 9.43
CA GLU A 172 -2.24 1.28 10.50
C GLU A 172 -3.20 1.07 11.68
N SER A 173 -2.76 1.53 12.85
CA SER A 173 -3.60 1.60 14.05
C SER A 173 -4.83 2.50 13.83
N TYR A 174 -5.85 2.38 14.69
CA TYR A 174 -6.97 3.31 14.72
C TYR A 174 -6.52 4.78 14.68
N ASP A 175 -5.62 5.19 15.58
CA ASP A 175 -5.08 6.56 15.61
C ASP A 175 -4.38 6.95 14.31
N GLY A 176 -3.65 6.01 13.70
CA GLY A 176 -2.99 6.21 12.41
C GLY A 176 -4.00 6.48 11.29
N ARG A 177 -5.08 5.69 11.25
CA ARG A 177 -6.20 5.85 10.31
C ARG A 177 -6.94 7.16 10.55
N MET A 178 -7.25 7.51 11.80
CA MET A 178 -7.94 8.75 12.15
C MET A 178 -7.11 10.00 11.86
N TRP A 179 -5.78 9.89 11.82
CA TRP A 179 -4.90 10.95 11.32
C TRP A 179 -4.85 10.99 9.78
N ALA A 180 -4.81 9.84 9.10
CA ALA A 180 -4.65 9.76 7.65
C ALA A 180 -5.93 10.10 6.88
N TYR A 181 -7.09 9.59 7.30
CA TYR A 181 -8.34 9.70 6.55
C TYR A 181 -8.75 11.16 6.26
N PRO A 182 -8.72 12.11 7.22
CA PRO A 182 -9.09 13.48 6.93
C PRO A 182 -8.15 14.15 5.91
N LEU A 183 -6.87 13.77 5.89
CA LEU A 183 -5.90 14.31 4.93
C LEU A 183 -6.19 13.81 3.51
N LEU A 184 -6.52 12.52 3.39
CA LEU A 184 -6.83 11.89 2.11
C LEU A 184 -8.18 12.31 1.56
N SER A 185 -9.20 12.43 2.42
CA SER A 185 -10.54 12.87 2.02
C SER A 185 -10.56 14.30 1.53
N ASN A 186 -9.70 15.18 2.07
CA ASN A 186 -9.59 16.57 1.63
C ASN A 186 -8.82 16.74 0.32
N ALA A 187 -8.18 15.68 -0.18
CA ALA A 187 -7.39 15.69 -1.42
C ALA A 187 -8.08 14.95 -2.57
N LEU A 188 -9.30 14.48 -2.34
CA LEU A 188 -10.25 14.00 -3.35
C LEU A 188 -11.25 15.12 -3.65
#